data_AF-A0AA95L161-F1
#
_entry.id   AF-A0AA95L161-F1
#
_cell.length_a   1.000
_cell.length_b   1.000
_cell.length_c   1.000
_cell.angle_alpha   90.00
_cell.angle_beta   90.00
_cell.angle_gamma   90.00
#
_symmetry.space_group_name_H-M   'P 1'
#
loop_
_entity.id
_entity.type
_entity.pdbx_description
1 polymer ?
#
loop_
_entity_poly.entity_id
_entity_poly.type
_entity_poly.pdbx_seq_one_letter_code
_entity_poly.pdbx_strand_id
1 'polypeptide(L)'
;MKNNSFLLKTYIIVLLSLVLVSCTNPKEVINIDITAFMYGDEINQTVEVSMNGEYNTKEHSFIGSLVIGDVIKLEHVTFSPGSGLISYHESTRSYLGQIFFDYQSLNFSIEITNQDLYQQLTHSNNDGDKKITITSPANNIEEAKRMNAELKDKKLPFEK
;
A
#
# COMPACT_ATOMS: atom_id res chain seq x y z
N MET A 1 2.54 -35.75 -51.36
CA MET A 1 1.70 -35.26 -50.23
C MET A 1 2.29 -35.72 -48.91
N LYS A 2 3.23 -34.97 -48.30
CA LYS A 2 3.88 -35.37 -47.04
C LYS A 2 4.37 -34.17 -46.21
N ASN A 3 3.65 -33.04 -46.20
CA ASN A 3 4.02 -31.84 -45.42
C ASN A 3 2.99 -31.39 -44.38
N ASN A 4 1.74 -31.90 -44.41
CA ASN A 4 0.68 -31.39 -43.52
C ASN A 4 0.78 -31.92 -42.08
N SER A 5 1.40 -33.09 -41.86
CA SER A 5 1.53 -33.68 -40.53
C SER A 5 2.53 -32.96 -39.62
N PHE A 6 3.54 -32.29 -40.20
CA PHE A 6 4.57 -31.60 -39.42
C PHE A 6 4.04 -30.24 -38.93
N LEU A 7 3.35 -29.50 -39.80
CA LEU A 7 2.72 -28.22 -39.46
C LEU A 7 1.65 -28.38 -38.36
N LEU A 8 0.81 -29.41 -38.45
CA LEU A 8 -0.25 -29.68 -37.46
C LEU A 8 0.33 -29.95 -36.06
N LYS A 9 1.45 -30.68 -35.97
CA LYS A 9 2.14 -30.97 -34.71
C LYS A 9 2.76 -29.72 -34.09
N THR A 10 3.33 -28.83 -34.91
CA THR A 10 3.87 -27.55 -34.44
C THR A 10 2.77 -26.64 -33.90
N TYR A 11 1.61 -26.56 -34.57
CA TYR A 11 0.46 -25.78 -34.08
C TYR A 11 -0.05 -26.26 -32.72
N ILE A 12 -0.10 -27.59 -32.49
CA ILE A 12 -0.53 -28.16 -31.21
C ILE A 12 0.46 -27.82 -30.08
N ILE A 13 1.76 -27.81 -30.35
CA ILE A 13 2.79 -27.48 -29.35
C ILE A 13 2.73 -25.98 -28.98
N VAL A 14 2.51 -25.10 -29.96
CA VAL A 14 2.32 -23.66 -29.72
C VAL A 14 1.02 -23.38 -28.98
N LEU A 15 -0.08 -24.08 -29.28
CA LEU A 15 -1.32 -23.91 -28.53
C LEU A 15 -1.18 -24.40 -27.08
N LEU A 16 -0.51 -25.53 -26.84
CA LEU A 16 -0.31 -26.06 -25.49
C LEU A 16 0.58 -25.15 -24.63
N SER A 17 1.59 -24.51 -25.22
CA SER A 17 2.45 -23.58 -24.47
C SER A 17 1.75 -22.28 -24.09
N LEU A 18 0.71 -21.85 -24.84
CA LEU A 18 -0.12 -20.70 -24.46
C LEU A 18 -1.03 -20.96 -23.25
N VAL A 19 -1.45 -22.22 -23.01
CA VAL A 19 -2.37 -22.55 -21.88
C VAL A 19 -1.66 -22.48 -20.53
N LEU A 20 -0.33 -22.62 -20.49
CA LEU A 20 0.45 -22.63 -19.25
C LEU A 20 0.76 -21.24 -18.68
N VAL A 21 0.40 -20.15 -19.38
CA VAL A 21 0.74 -18.77 -18.97
C VAL A 21 -0.32 -18.14 -18.05
N SER A 22 -1.48 -18.78 -17.82
CA SER A 22 -2.64 -18.09 -17.23
C SER A 22 -3.15 -18.68 -15.90
N CYS A 23 -2.26 -18.89 -14.94
CA CYS A 23 -2.62 -19.12 -13.53
C CYS A 23 -1.65 -18.38 -12.59
N THR A 24 -1.49 -17.07 -12.78
CA THR A 24 -0.90 -16.23 -11.74
C THR A 24 -2.00 -15.88 -10.73
N ASN A 25 -1.78 -16.19 -9.45
CA ASN A 25 -2.66 -15.68 -8.40
C ASN A 25 -2.49 -14.16 -8.35
N PRO A 26 -3.57 -13.37 -8.52
CA PRO A 26 -3.44 -11.91 -8.51
C PRO A 26 -3.16 -11.36 -7.11
N LYS A 27 -3.24 -12.21 -6.09
CA LYS A 27 -3.06 -11.85 -4.69
C LYS A 27 -1.65 -12.23 -4.25
N GLU A 28 -0.95 -11.25 -3.71
CA GLU A 28 0.43 -11.37 -3.25
C GLU A 28 0.48 -11.01 -1.76
N VAL A 29 1.22 -11.80 -0.99
CA VAL A 29 1.36 -11.56 0.46
C VAL A 29 2.30 -10.38 0.67
N ILE A 30 1.85 -9.41 1.44
CA ILE A 30 2.67 -8.29 1.90
C ILE A 30 3.02 -8.54 3.36
N ASN A 31 4.32 -8.44 3.67
CA ASN A 31 4.83 -8.43 5.02
C ASN A 31 5.93 -7.36 5.08
N ILE A 32 5.58 -6.23 5.67
CA ILE A 32 6.47 -5.10 5.89
C ILE A 32 6.63 -4.96 7.40
N ASP A 33 7.88 -4.85 7.85
CA ASP A 33 8.25 -4.51 9.22
C ASP A 33 9.52 -3.65 9.13
N ILE A 34 9.35 -2.33 9.32
CA ILE A 34 10.37 -1.36 8.97
C ILE A 34 10.22 -0.04 9.74
N THR A 35 11.35 0.63 9.94
CA THR A 35 11.38 2.01 10.43
C THR A 35 10.87 2.97 9.35
N ALA A 36 9.84 3.73 9.70
CA ALA A 36 9.29 4.84 8.95
C ALA A 36 9.67 6.18 9.59
N PHE A 37 9.45 7.27 8.87
CA PHE A 37 9.61 8.62 9.40
C PHE A 37 8.27 9.33 9.45
N MET A 38 7.91 9.83 10.64
CA MET A 38 6.68 10.56 10.89
C MET A 38 6.99 12.06 11.05
N TYR A 39 6.31 12.89 10.26
CA TYR A 39 6.53 14.33 10.26
C TYR A 39 5.22 15.13 10.09
N GLY A 40 5.18 16.35 10.62
CA GLY A 40 4.04 17.28 10.47
C GLY A 40 3.72 18.05 11.74
N ASP A 41 3.26 19.29 11.59
CA ASP A 41 3.01 20.30 12.65
C ASP A 41 4.22 20.59 13.56
N GLU A 42 4.54 19.65 14.46
CA GLU A 42 5.68 19.69 15.40
C GLU A 42 6.32 18.31 15.57
N ILE A 43 5.78 17.30 14.90
CA ILE A 43 6.28 15.92 14.89
C ILE A 43 7.41 15.81 13.88
N ASN A 44 8.49 15.18 14.32
CA ASN A 44 9.68 14.92 13.52
C ASN A 44 10.47 13.77 14.14
N GLN A 45 10.03 12.54 13.90
CA GLN A 45 10.61 11.36 14.56
C GLN A 45 10.49 10.10 13.72
N THR A 46 11.34 9.11 14.01
CA THR A 46 11.21 7.75 13.48
C THR A 46 10.12 6.99 14.24
N VAL A 47 9.44 6.09 13.54
CA VAL A 47 8.43 5.20 14.12
C VAL A 47 8.49 3.84 13.42
N GLU A 48 8.41 2.76 14.19
CA GLU A 48 8.30 1.42 13.60
C GLU A 48 6.90 1.21 13.02
N VAL A 49 6.84 0.65 11.82
CA VAL A 49 5.57 0.38 11.14
C VAL A 49 5.58 -1.03 10.59
N SER A 50 4.50 -1.75 10.84
CA SER A 50 4.27 -3.05 10.23
C SER A 50 2.97 -3.08 9.44
N MET A 51 3.04 -3.62 8.21
CA MET A 51 1.89 -3.82 7.33
C MET A 51 1.89 -5.25 6.83
N ASN A 52 0.85 -5.99 7.18
CA ASN A 52 0.73 -7.43 6.88
C ASN A 52 -0.60 -7.73 6.23
N GLY A 53 -0.63 -8.44 5.11
CA GLY A 53 -1.89 -8.76 4.44
C GLY A 53 -1.72 -9.25 3.01
N GLU A 54 -2.76 -9.06 2.21
CA GLU A 54 -2.80 -9.43 0.80
C GLU A 54 -2.97 -8.19 -0.07
N TYR A 55 -2.14 -8.04 -1.10
CA TYR A 55 -2.33 -7.07 -2.16
C TYR A 55 -2.84 -7.76 -3.41
N ASN A 56 -4.00 -7.33 -3.91
CA ASN A 56 -4.54 -7.75 -5.18
C ASN A 56 -3.98 -6.86 -6.29
N THR A 57 -3.04 -7.39 -7.06
CA THR A 57 -2.37 -6.71 -8.19
C THR A 57 -3.30 -6.37 -9.35
N LYS A 58 -4.42 -7.07 -9.49
CA LYS A 58 -5.43 -6.82 -10.53
C LYS A 58 -6.38 -5.69 -10.14
N GLU A 59 -6.86 -5.71 -8.89
CA GLU A 59 -7.80 -4.71 -8.37
C GLU A 59 -7.09 -3.50 -7.73
N HIS A 60 -5.76 -3.54 -7.66
CA HIS A 60 -4.92 -2.55 -7.00
C HIS A 60 -5.40 -2.21 -5.59
N SER A 61 -5.63 -3.23 -4.78
CA SER A 61 -6.18 -3.07 -3.43
C SER A 61 -5.48 -3.95 -2.41
N PHE A 62 -5.34 -3.42 -1.20
CA PHE A 62 -4.79 -4.10 -0.04
C PHE A 62 -5.90 -4.42 0.97
N ILE A 63 -5.78 -5.58 1.60
CA ILE A 63 -6.55 -5.95 2.80
C ILE A 63 -5.58 -6.59 3.79
N GLY A 64 -5.57 -6.11 5.03
CA GLY A 64 -4.67 -6.64 6.05
C GLY A 64 -4.72 -5.86 7.35
N SER A 65 -3.59 -5.81 8.04
CA SER A 65 -3.39 -5.08 9.30
C SER A 65 -2.31 -4.02 9.16
N LEU A 66 -2.40 -2.97 9.96
CA LEU A 66 -1.41 -1.92 10.10
C LEU A 66 -1.10 -1.66 11.58
N VAL A 67 0.18 -1.66 11.92
CA VAL A 67 0.68 -1.32 13.26
C VAL A 67 1.62 -0.13 13.13
N ILE A 68 1.44 0.90 13.97
CA ILE A 68 2.29 2.09 14.00
C ILE A 68 2.77 2.29 15.45
N GLY A 69 4.08 2.12 15.66
CA GLY A 69 4.68 2.04 16.98
C GLY A 69 4.05 0.94 17.83
N ASP A 70 4.08 1.13 19.16
CA ASP A 70 3.52 0.15 20.10
C ASP A 70 2.01 0.34 20.38
N VAL A 71 1.47 1.50 20.01
CA VAL A 71 0.16 1.98 20.47
C VAL A 71 -0.94 1.69 19.46
N ILE A 72 -0.69 1.93 18.17
CA ILE A 72 -1.72 1.83 17.14
C ILE A 72 -1.71 0.43 16.55
N LYS A 73 -2.79 -0.31 16.74
CA LYS A 73 -3.00 -1.64 16.18
C LYS A 73 -4.33 -1.70 15.44
N LEU A 74 -4.25 -1.74 14.12
CA LEU A 74 -5.40 -1.75 13.22
C LEU A 74 -5.45 -3.12 12.54
N GLU A 75 -6.18 -4.06 13.14
CA GLU A 75 -6.25 -5.46 12.70
C GLU A 75 -6.88 -5.62 11.30
N HIS A 76 -7.77 -4.70 10.93
CA HIS A 76 -8.45 -4.70 9.65
C HIS A 76 -8.36 -3.32 9.00
N VAL A 77 -7.53 -3.21 7.97
CA VAL A 77 -7.41 -2.06 7.10
C VAL A 77 -7.56 -2.46 5.64
N THR A 78 -8.05 -1.53 4.84
CA THR A 78 -8.07 -1.65 3.38
C THR A 78 -7.77 -0.32 2.73
N PHE A 79 -7.14 -0.40 1.56
CA PHE A 79 -6.88 0.76 0.72
C PHE A 79 -6.63 0.35 -0.73
N SER A 80 -6.70 1.34 -1.62
CA SER A 80 -6.03 1.31 -2.92
C SER A 80 -5.00 2.44 -2.95
N PRO A 81 -3.87 2.31 -3.67
CA PRO A 81 -2.89 3.38 -3.76
C PRO A 81 -3.52 4.70 -4.25
N GLY A 82 -3.25 5.79 -3.54
CA GLY A 82 -3.82 7.12 -3.78
C GLY A 82 -5.27 7.27 -3.31
N SER A 83 -5.86 6.26 -2.67
CA SER A 83 -7.21 6.32 -2.11
C SER A 83 -7.19 6.40 -0.58
N GLY A 84 -8.39 6.33 0.02
CA GLY A 84 -8.53 6.35 1.47
C GLY A 84 -7.97 5.10 2.14
N LEU A 85 -7.18 5.30 3.19
CA LEU A 85 -6.89 4.26 4.17
C LEU A 85 -8.09 4.13 5.12
N ILE A 86 -8.75 2.98 5.05
CA ILE A 86 -9.95 2.68 5.84
C ILE A 86 -9.59 1.62 6.86
N SER A 87 -10.01 1.80 8.11
CA SER A 87 -9.98 0.75 9.13
C SER A 87 -11.39 0.30 9.52
N TYR A 88 -11.53 -0.98 9.84
CA TYR A 88 -12.75 -1.57 10.37
C TYR A 88 -12.49 -2.07 11.79
N HIS A 89 -13.36 -1.67 12.72
CA HIS A 89 -13.43 -2.24 14.05
C HIS A 89 -14.88 -2.66 14.31
N GLU A 90 -15.11 -3.97 14.38
CA GLU A 90 -16.46 -4.56 14.38
C GLU A 90 -17.29 -4.06 13.19
N SER A 91 -18.38 -3.34 13.44
CA SER A 91 -19.25 -2.72 12.43
C SER A 91 -18.89 -1.27 12.10
N THR A 92 -17.87 -0.71 12.75
CA THR A 92 -17.46 0.69 12.59
C THR A 92 -16.42 0.81 11.49
N ARG A 93 -16.70 1.66 10.51
CA ARG A 93 -15.80 2.03 9.42
C ARG A 93 -15.21 3.42 9.68
N SER A 94 -13.88 3.49 9.81
CA SER A 94 -13.16 4.75 10.03
C SER A 94 -12.28 5.10 8.84
N TYR A 95 -12.45 6.30 8.29
CA TYR A 95 -11.49 6.86 7.34
C TYR A 95 -10.32 7.46 8.13
N LEU A 96 -9.12 6.95 7.90
CA LEU A 96 -7.91 7.34 8.65
C LEU A 96 -7.14 8.47 7.96
N GLY A 97 -7.22 8.52 6.64
CA GLY A 97 -6.39 9.38 5.83
C GLY A 97 -6.25 8.86 4.41
N GLN A 98 -5.26 9.37 3.70
CA GLN A 98 -4.89 8.91 2.36
C GLN A 98 -3.61 8.09 2.43
N ILE A 99 -3.49 7.05 1.60
CA ILE A 99 -2.27 6.25 1.50
C ILE A 99 -1.81 6.16 0.05
N PHE A 100 -0.52 6.42 -0.15
CA PHE A 100 0.19 6.18 -1.39
C PHE A 100 1.08 4.96 -1.18
N PHE A 101 1.05 4.00 -2.09
CA PHE A 101 1.77 2.75 -1.96
C PHE A 101 2.26 2.28 -3.32
N ASP A 102 3.55 1.97 -3.38
CA ASP A 102 4.15 1.31 -4.53
C ASP A 102 4.40 -0.16 -4.21
N TYR A 103 3.55 -1.02 -4.78
CA TYR A 103 3.67 -2.47 -4.61
C TYR A 103 5.03 -3.04 -5.03
N GLN A 104 5.72 -2.46 -6.03
CA GLN A 104 6.97 -3.02 -6.52
C GLN A 104 8.14 -2.81 -5.55
N SER A 105 8.21 -1.62 -4.95
CA SER A 105 9.26 -1.26 -3.99
C SER A 105 8.84 -1.46 -2.54
N LEU A 106 7.54 -1.68 -2.29
CA LEU A 106 6.90 -1.69 -0.97
C LEU A 106 6.99 -0.35 -0.21
N ASN A 107 7.33 0.73 -0.91
CA ASN A 107 7.35 2.06 -0.33
C ASN A 107 5.93 2.58 -0.13
N PHE A 108 5.69 3.27 0.97
CA PHE A 108 4.40 3.92 1.24
C PHE A 108 4.53 5.28 1.90
N SER A 109 3.47 6.07 1.78
CA SER A 109 3.25 7.29 2.54
C SER A 109 1.80 7.38 2.96
N ILE A 110 1.55 7.61 4.25
CA ILE A 110 0.21 7.74 4.84
C ILE A 110 0.05 9.16 5.34
N GLU A 111 -0.96 9.86 4.83
CA GLU A 111 -1.34 11.20 5.28
C GLU A 111 -2.54 11.08 6.19
N ILE A 112 -2.32 11.24 7.49
CA ILE A 112 -3.34 11.06 8.53
C ILE A 112 -4.19 12.32 8.61
N THR A 113 -5.51 12.15 8.51
CA THR A 113 -6.49 13.22 8.68
C THR A 113 -7.56 12.91 9.72
N ASN A 114 -7.61 11.66 10.20
CA ASN A 114 -8.48 11.27 11.30
C ASN A 114 -7.98 11.87 12.62
N GLN A 115 -8.86 12.58 13.32
CA GLN A 115 -8.52 13.31 14.55
C GLN A 115 -8.14 12.38 15.69
N ASP A 116 -8.87 11.27 15.89
CA ASP A 116 -8.59 10.33 16.98
C ASP A 116 -7.23 9.64 16.79
N LEU A 117 -6.91 9.25 15.56
CA LEU A 117 -5.62 8.65 15.23
C LEU A 117 -4.49 9.68 15.36
N TYR A 118 -4.70 10.91 14.89
CA TYR A 118 -3.75 11.99 15.10
C TYR A 118 -3.45 12.19 16.59
N GLN A 119 -4.49 12.27 17.43
CA GLN A 119 -4.33 12.50 18.86
C GLN A 119 -3.58 11.34 19.53
N GLN A 120 -3.86 10.10 19.15
CA GLN A 120 -3.14 8.94 19.68
C GLN A 120 -1.67 8.91 19.24
N LEU A 121 -1.35 9.34 18.02
CA LEU A 121 0.03 9.36 17.51
C LEU A 121 0.86 10.52 18.06
N THR A 122 0.24 11.67 18.31
CA THR A 122 0.93 12.91 18.67
C THR A 122 0.78 13.31 20.13
N HIS A 123 -0.18 12.73 20.86
CA HIS A 123 -0.64 13.18 22.18
C HIS A 123 -1.12 14.65 22.20
N SER A 124 -1.47 15.20 21.04
CA SER A 124 -1.89 16.59 20.86
C SER A 124 -3.29 16.65 20.25
N ASN A 125 -4.04 17.71 20.59
CA ASN A 125 -5.35 17.93 19.98
C ASN A 125 -5.18 18.41 18.54
N ASN A 126 -6.01 17.86 17.65
CA ASN A 126 -6.13 18.31 16.28
C ASN A 126 -7.26 19.37 16.18
N ASP A 127 -6.90 20.60 15.86
CA ASP A 127 -7.84 21.73 15.64
C ASP A 127 -8.48 21.72 14.23
N GLY A 128 -8.14 20.75 13.39
CA GLY A 128 -8.69 20.53 12.05
C GLY A 128 -7.72 20.83 10.91
N ASP A 129 -6.70 21.65 11.16
CA ASP A 129 -5.72 22.04 10.13
C ASP A 129 -4.43 21.20 10.19
N LYS A 130 -4.22 20.55 11.33
CA LYS A 130 -3.03 19.77 11.66
C LYS A 130 -3.01 18.41 10.97
N LYS A 131 -1.86 18.07 10.37
CA LYS A 131 -1.67 16.84 9.60
C LYS A 131 -0.29 16.27 9.85
N ILE A 132 -0.25 14.95 10.02
CA ILE A 132 0.99 14.18 10.04
C ILE A 132 1.05 13.24 8.85
N THR A 133 2.27 13.04 8.36
CA THR A 133 2.58 12.08 7.31
C THR A 133 3.57 11.06 7.86
N ILE A 134 3.32 9.78 7.58
CA ILE A 134 4.22 8.67 7.89
C ILE A 134 4.70 8.11 6.55
N THR A 135 6.00 8.20 6.27
CA THR A 135 6.59 7.73 5.02
C THR A 135 7.62 6.64 5.31
N SER A 136 7.59 5.60 4.49
CA SER A 136 8.48 4.45 4.64
C SER A 136 8.94 3.90 3.28
N PRO A 137 10.20 3.45 3.20
CA PRO A 137 11.27 3.64 4.20
C PRO A 137 11.75 5.09 4.23
N ALA A 138 12.10 5.62 5.40
CA ALA A 138 12.76 6.92 5.49
C ALA A 138 13.51 7.07 6.81
N ASN A 139 14.72 7.63 6.75
CA ASN A 139 15.55 7.84 7.95
C ASN A 139 15.53 9.29 8.46
N ASN A 140 15.02 10.22 7.65
CA ASN A 140 14.96 11.65 7.96
C ASN A 140 13.79 12.32 7.22
N ILE A 141 13.50 13.56 7.61
CA ILE A 141 12.37 14.32 7.09
C ILE A 141 12.52 14.68 5.60
N GLU A 142 13.74 14.95 5.13
CA GLU A 142 14.02 15.30 3.74
C GLU A 142 13.73 14.11 2.81
N GLU A 143 14.20 12.93 3.20
CA GLU A 143 13.98 11.68 2.49
C GLU A 143 12.49 11.30 2.47
N ALA A 144 11.82 11.43 3.61
CA ALA A 144 10.38 11.19 3.74
C ALA A 144 9.55 12.14 2.85
N LYS A 145 9.83 13.44 2.87
CA LYS A 145 9.13 14.43 2.02
C LYS A 145 9.35 14.17 0.54
N ARG A 146 10.59 13.87 0.14
CA ARG A 146 10.91 13.54 -1.24
C ARG A 146 10.14 12.30 -1.70
N MET A 147 10.17 11.23 -0.91
CA MET A 147 9.47 9.98 -1.25
C MET A 147 7.95 10.17 -1.27
N ASN A 148 7.38 10.95 -0.35
CA ASN A 148 5.95 11.27 -0.39
C ASN A 148 5.57 11.98 -1.70
N ALA A 149 6.38 12.95 -2.15
CA ALA A 149 6.15 13.61 -3.43
C ALA A 149 6.28 12.63 -4.61
N GLU A 150 7.31 11.79 -4.65
CA GLU A 150 7.50 10.77 -5.69
C GLU A 150 6.32 9.77 -5.75
N LEU A 151 5.80 9.34 -4.60
CA LEU A 151 4.65 8.43 -4.51
C LEU A 151 3.34 9.09 -4.96
N LYS A 152 3.19 10.40 -4.75
CA LYS A 152 2.03 11.17 -5.23
C LYS A 152 2.04 11.39 -6.74
N ASP A 153 3.22 11.59 -7.31
CA ASP A 153 3.40 11.83 -8.74
C ASP A 153 3.34 10.53 -9.57
N LYS A 154 3.43 9.36 -8.91
CA LYS A 154 3.19 8.09 -9.58
C LYS A 154 1.73 8.02 -10.04
N LYS A 155 1.54 7.89 -11.36
CA LYS A 155 0.23 7.66 -11.98
C LYS A 155 -0.54 6.63 -11.16
N LEU A 156 -1.63 7.09 -10.57
CA LEU A 156 -2.48 6.20 -9.79
C LEU A 156 -3.17 5.22 -10.75
N PRO A 157 -3.53 4.00 -10.30
CA PRO A 157 -4.19 3.01 -11.15
C PRO A 157 -5.50 3.49 -11.81
N PHE A 158 -6.06 4.59 -11.31
CA PHE A 158 -7.34 5.17 -11.73
C PHE A 158 -7.18 6.42 -12.62
N GLU A 159 -5.96 6.93 -12.79
CA GLU A 159 -5.66 8.08 -13.63
C GLU A 159 -5.28 7.61 -15.04
N LYS A 160 -6.07 8.01 -16.05
CA LYS A 160 -5.81 7.71 -17.47
C LYS A 160 -4.72 8.64 -18.03
#